data_AF-A0AAD7HTS8-F1
#
_entry.id   AF-A0AAD7HTS8-F1
#
_cell.length_a   1.000
_cell.length_b   1.000
_cell.length_c   1.000
_cell.angle_alpha   90.00
_cell.angle_beta   90.00
_cell.angle_gamma   90.00
#
_symmetry.space_group_name_H-M   'P 1'
#
loop_
_entity.id
_entity.type
_entity.pdbx_description
1 polymer ?
#
loop_
_entity_poly.entity_id
_entity_poly.type
_entity_poly.pdbx_seq_one_letter_code
_entity_poly.pdbx_strand_id
1 'polypeptide(L)'
;IVLFGLYTPVELDISSELTIPMVEDAMKLVKVSMEARINHDIETSSKTKDLLTGSLEMDSESGKLVKKALDFRHYLRITSANHRRALTRMVLSCHSLAVERRRWKERRKPVVPREWRLCRFCRTDVEDPPHAMSCATNRS
;
A
#
# COMPACT_ATOMS: atom_id res chain seq x y z
N ILE A 1 27.39 6.50 -16.40
CA ILE A 1 26.66 5.20 -16.23
C ILE A 1 25.19 5.51 -16.03
N VAL A 2 24.27 4.73 -16.61
CA VAL A 2 22.83 4.89 -16.39
C VAL A 2 22.30 3.71 -15.60
N LEU A 3 21.55 3.99 -14.53
CA LEU A 3 20.92 2.98 -13.69
C LEU A 3 19.55 2.58 -14.27
N PHE A 4 19.56 1.77 -15.34
CA PHE A 4 18.34 1.34 -16.04
C PHE A 4 17.42 0.41 -15.23
N GLY A 5 17.90 -0.19 -14.14
CA GLY A 5 17.08 -1.05 -13.28
C GLY A 5 16.10 -0.28 -12.37
N LEU A 6 16.19 1.05 -12.37
CA LEU A 6 15.30 1.93 -11.62
C LEU A 6 14.02 2.22 -12.40
N TYR A 7 12.94 2.56 -11.69
CA TYR A 7 11.63 2.79 -12.31
C TYR A 7 11.65 4.01 -13.25
N THR A 8 12.27 5.10 -12.82
CA THR A 8 12.80 6.12 -13.72
C THR A 8 14.32 5.99 -13.79
N PRO A 9 14.91 5.83 -14.99
CA PRO A 9 16.36 5.73 -15.14
C PRO A 9 17.07 6.96 -14.58
N VAL A 10 18.18 6.75 -13.88
CA VAL A 10 19.03 7.84 -13.35
C VAL A 10 20.36 7.81 -14.09
N GLU A 11 20.71 8.94 -14.71
CA GLU A 11 21.98 9.14 -15.39
C GLU A 11 23.01 9.68 -14.41
N LEU A 12 24.19 9.03 -14.38
CA LEU A 12 25.32 9.44 -13.58
C LEU A 12 26.47 9.80 -14.51
N ASP A 13 26.89 11.06 -14.47
CA ASP A 13 28.14 11.47 -15.10
C ASP A 13 29.31 11.02 -14.23
N ILE A 14 30.16 10.17 -14.79
CA ILE A 14 31.37 9.61 -14.15
C ILE A 14 32.61 10.06 -14.93
N SER A 15 32.42 10.85 -16.00
CA SER A 15 33.52 11.37 -16.81
C SER A 15 34.16 12.62 -16.18
N SER A 16 33.45 13.28 -15.27
CA SER A 16 33.91 14.44 -14.49
C SER A 16 34.46 14.03 -13.13
N GLU A 17 35.25 14.91 -12.50
CA GLU A 17 35.73 14.72 -11.13
C GLU A 17 34.54 14.57 -10.16
N LEU A 18 34.54 13.47 -9.41
CA LEU A 18 33.46 13.15 -8.49
C LEU A 18 33.48 14.12 -7.30
N THR A 19 32.43 14.92 -7.15
CA THR A 19 32.28 15.85 -6.02
C THR A 19 31.19 15.39 -5.06
N ILE A 20 31.27 15.84 -3.79
CA ILE A 20 30.25 15.54 -2.77
C ILE A 20 28.83 15.92 -3.24
N PRO A 21 28.59 17.13 -3.80
CA PRO A 21 27.26 17.52 -4.27
C PRO A 21 26.69 16.60 -5.35
N MET A 22 27.53 16.12 -6.27
CA MET A 22 27.10 15.20 -7.33
C MET A 22 26.62 13.85 -6.76
N VAL A 23 27.30 13.34 -5.73
CA VAL A 23 26.89 12.10 -5.06
C VAL A 23 25.57 12.31 -4.32
N GLU A 24 25.41 13.44 -3.61
CA GLU A 24 24.16 13.76 -2.90
C GLU A 24 22.98 13.89 -3.87
N ASP A 25 23.17 14.53 -5.01
CA ASP A 25 22.13 14.68 -6.02
C ASP A 25 21.78 13.35 -6.69
N ALA A 26 22.78 12.51 -6.98
CA ALA A 26 22.56 11.14 -7.43
C ALA A 26 21.72 10.34 -6.41
N MET A 27 22.04 10.43 -5.12
CA MET A 27 21.27 9.77 -4.05
C MET A 27 19.82 10.26 -4.00
N LYS A 28 19.58 11.57 -4.16
CA LYS A 28 18.22 12.14 -4.23
C LYS A 28 17.45 11.60 -5.43
N LEU A 29 18.08 11.57 -6.63
CA LEU A 29 17.44 11.06 -7.85
C LEU A 29 17.05 9.57 -7.72
N VAL A 30 17.94 8.76 -7.15
CA VAL A 30 17.66 7.35 -6.87
C VAL A 30 16.47 7.21 -5.91
N LYS A 31 16.43 7.99 -4.83
CA LYS A 31 15.32 7.98 -3.87
C LYS A 31 13.99 8.33 -4.54
N VAL A 32 13.95 9.39 -5.34
CA VAL A 32 12.74 9.82 -6.08
C VAL A 32 12.26 8.71 -7.02
N SER A 33 13.17 8.08 -7.75
CA SER A 33 12.85 6.97 -8.65
C SER A 33 12.25 5.77 -7.90
N MET A 34 12.82 5.41 -6.74
CA MET A 34 12.29 4.34 -5.89
C MET A 34 10.91 4.68 -5.32
N GLU A 35 10.70 5.90 -4.85
CA GLU A 35 9.39 6.36 -4.36
C GLU A 35 8.33 6.35 -5.46
N ALA A 36 8.68 6.75 -6.68
CA ALA A 36 7.80 6.69 -7.83
C ALA A 36 7.35 5.25 -8.13
N ARG A 37 8.26 4.28 -8.02
CA ARG A 37 7.91 2.85 -8.18
C ARG A 37 6.89 2.38 -7.15
N ILE A 38 7.13 2.70 -5.88
CA ILE A 38 6.26 2.24 -4.78
C ILE A 38 4.88 2.88 -4.93
N ASN A 39 4.81 4.17 -5.28
CA ASN A 39 3.54 4.83 -5.57
C ASN A 39 2.80 4.15 -6.72
N HIS A 40 3.50 3.84 -7.82
CA HIS A 40 2.93 3.13 -8.96
C HIS A 40 2.37 1.75 -8.56
N ASP A 41 3.13 0.97 -7.79
CA ASP A 41 2.71 -0.35 -7.30
C ASP A 41 1.46 -0.24 -6.41
N ILE A 42 1.37 0.80 -5.56
CA ILE A 42 0.20 1.07 -4.71
C ILE A 42 -1.03 1.49 -5.53
N GLU A 43 -0.84 2.23 -6.61
CA GLU A 43 -1.95 2.75 -7.44
C GLU A 43 -2.51 1.69 -8.39
N THR A 44 -1.64 0.86 -8.96
CA THR A 44 -2.03 -0.14 -9.96
C THR A 44 -2.45 -1.46 -9.34
N SER A 45 -2.02 -1.76 -8.11
CA SER A 45 -2.35 -3.02 -7.46
C SER A 45 -3.79 -3.06 -6.98
N SER A 46 -4.51 -4.09 -7.42
CA SER A 46 -5.85 -4.40 -6.93
C SER A 46 -5.89 -4.85 -5.46
N LYS A 47 -4.73 -5.13 -4.83
CA LYS A 47 -4.65 -5.45 -3.39
C LYS A 47 -4.71 -4.19 -2.52
N THR A 48 -4.00 -3.14 -2.94
CA THR A 48 -3.86 -1.90 -2.17
C THR A 48 -5.06 -0.96 -2.32
N LYS A 49 -5.97 -1.28 -3.25
CA LYS A 49 -7.12 -0.47 -3.63
C LYS A 49 -8.01 -0.04 -2.47
N ASP A 50 -8.32 -0.96 -1.54
CA ASP A 50 -9.34 -0.70 -0.52
C ASP A 50 -8.82 0.18 0.64
N LEU A 51 -7.51 0.15 0.96
CA LEU A 51 -6.96 0.81 2.15
C LEU A 51 -5.76 1.74 1.91
N LEU A 52 -5.00 1.59 0.82
CA LEU A 52 -3.73 2.31 0.59
C LEU A 52 -3.79 3.34 -0.55
N THR A 53 -4.56 3.10 -1.61
CA THR A 53 -4.56 3.97 -2.80
C THR A 53 -5.06 5.39 -2.52
N GLY A 54 -5.95 5.57 -1.52
CA GLY A 54 -6.54 6.84 -1.12
C GLY A 54 -6.07 7.38 0.25
N SER A 55 -5.04 6.78 0.86
CA SER A 55 -4.55 7.24 2.17
C SER A 55 -3.82 8.57 2.04
N LEU A 56 -4.34 9.61 2.68
CA LEU A 56 -3.69 10.90 2.84
C LEU A 56 -3.14 11.02 4.27
N GLU A 57 -1.94 11.56 4.38
CA GLU A 57 -1.29 11.84 5.65
C GLU A 57 -1.08 13.35 5.77
N MET A 58 -1.15 13.86 7.01
CA MET A 58 -0.83 15.26 7.27
C MET A 58 0.67 15.48 7.12
N ASP A 59 1.05 16.38 6.23
CA ASP A 59 2.43 16.80 6.12
C ASP A 59 2.79 17.73 7.28
N SER A 60 3.85 17.38 8.02
CA SER A 60 4.30 18.17 9.17
C SER A 60 4.87 19.53 8.77
N GLU A 61 5.40 19.66 7.56
CA GLU A 61 5.99 20.91 7.07
C GLU A 61 4.94 21.82 6.43
N SER A 62 4.14 21.27 5.52
CA SER A 62 3.16 22.07 4.77
C SER A 62 1.80 22.20 5.46
N GLY A 63 1.50 21.36 6.46
CA GLY A 63 0.19 21.29 7.11
C GLY A 63 -0.95 20.83 6.18
N LYS A 64 -0.63 20.19 5.04
CA LYS A 64 -1.60 19.76 4.03
C LYS A 64 -1.70 18.25 4.01
N LEU A 65 -2.86 17.74 3.59
CA LEU A 65 -3.05 16.34 3.29
C LEU A 65 -2.31 15.98 2.01
N VAL A 66 -1.34 15.08 2.11
CA VAL A 66 -0.51 14.62 0.99
C VAL A 66 -0.47 13.10 0.96
N LYS A 67 -0.26 12.53 -0.23
CA LYS A 67 -0.07 11.10 -0.38
C LYS A 67 1.39 10.75 -0.08
N LYS A 68 1.63 9.97 0.97
CA LYS A 68 2.95 9.45 1.31
C LYS A 68 2.96 7.94 1.23
N ALA A 69 3.58 7.36 0.21
CA ALA A 69 3.75 5.91 0.14
C ALA A 69 4.64 5.39 1.27
N LEU A 70 5.75 6.07 1.51
CA LEU A 70 6.73 5.77 2.55
C LEU A 70 6.47 6.64 3.77
N ASP A 71 5.61 6.16 4.67
CA ASP A 71 5.37 6.84 5.94
C ASP A 71 5.09 5.83 7.07
N PHE A 72 5.45 6.22 8.29
CA PHE A 72 5.17 5.42 9.47
C PHE A 72 3.70 5.58 9.87
N ARG A 73 2.90 4.59 9.49
CA ARG A 73 1.44 4.64 9.68
C ARG A 73 1.02 4.49 11.14
N HIS A 74 -0.08 5.16 11.50
CA HIS A 74 -0.64 5.15 12.86
C HIS A 74 -0.96 3.74 13.39
N TYR A 75 -1.39 2.80 12.54
CA TYR A 75 -1.68 1.43 12.97
C TYR A 75 -0.44 0.70 13.52
N LEU A 76 0.78 1.15 13.20
CA LEU A 76 2.01 0.61 13.75
C LEU A 76 2.30 1.09 15.17
N ARG A 77 1.65 2.16 15.64
CA ARG A 77 1.76 2.67 17.02
C ARG A 77 0.91 1.91 18.03
N ILE A 78 0.06 0.99 17.58
CA ILE A 78 -0.80 0.21 18.46
C ILE A 78 0.06 -0.67 19.37
N THR A 79 -0.18 -0.55 20.68
CA THR A 79 0.56 -1.25 21.74
C THR A 79 0.43 -2.77 21.61
N SER A 80 -0.81 -3.26 21.49
CA SER A 80 -1.10 -4.68 21.29
C SER A 80 -0.47 -5.22 20.00
N ALA A 81 0.49 -6.13 20.15
CA ALA A 81 1.16 -6.78 19.02
C ALA A 81 0.18 -7.55 18.13
N ASN A 82 -0.86 -8.15 18.71
CA ASN A 82 -1.87 -8.90 17.96
C ASN A 82 -2.71 -7.97 17.10
N HIS A 83 -3.14 -6.81 17.63
CA HIS A 83 -3.92 -5.83 16.88
C HIS A 83 -3.10 -5.20 15.76
N ARG A 84 -1.85 -4.82 16.06
CA ARG A 84 -0.92 -4.30 15.05
C ARG A 84 -0.73 -5.28 13.90
N ARG A 85 -0.47 -6.57 14.19
CA ARG A 85 -0.36 -7.62 13.17
C ARG A 85 -1.65 -7.78 12.37
N ALA A 86 -2.81 -7.76 13.02
CA ALA A 86 -4.10 -7.87 12.35
C ALA A 86 -4.33 -6.72 11.37
N LEU A 87 -4.07 -5.47 11.77
CA LEU A 87 -4.20 -4.30 10.90
C LEU A 87 -3.16 -4.28 9.78
N THR A 88 -1.90 -4.65 10.06
CA THR A 88 -0.89 -4.78 9.00
C THR A 88 -1.33 -5.81 7.95
N ARG A 89 -1.85 -6.96 8.39
CA ARG A 89 -2.42 -7.96 7.47
C ARG A 89 -3.63 -7.42 6.71
N MET A 90 -4.45 -6.61 7.35
CA MET A 90 -5.61 -5.99 6.73
C MET A 90 -5.20 -5.01 5.62
N VAL A 91 -4.26 -4.10 5.91
CA VAL A 91 -3.74 -3.09 4.98
C VAL A 91 -2.99 -3.69 3.79
N LEU A 92 -2.26 -4.79 4.01
CA LEU A 92 -1.46 -5.47 2.98
C LEU A 92 -2.20 -6.60 2.25
N SER A 93 -3.53 -6.68 2.36
CA SER A 93 -4.33 -7.75 1.74
C SER A 93 -3.92 -9.19 2.14
N CYS A 94 -3.38 -9.35 3.34
CA CYS A 94 -2.99 -10.64 3.94
C CYS A 94 -4.04 -11.13 4.96
N HIS A 95 -5.33 -10.95 4.67
CA HIS A 95 -6.44 -11.24 5.57
C HIS A 95 -7.42 -12.29 5.01
N SER A 96 -8.33 -12.77 5.86
CA SER A 96 -9.28 -13.86 5.54
C SER A 96 -10.65 -13.39 5.03
N LEU A 97 -10.82 -12.09 4.76
CA LEU A 97 -12.06 -11.55 4.19
C LEU A 97 -12.29 -12.03 2.75
N ALA A 98 -13.55 -12.04 2.31
CA ALA A 98 -13.95 -12.59 1.03
C ALA A 98 -13.32 -11.85 -0.14
N VAL A 99 -13.12 -10.53 -0.05
CA VAL A 99 -12.47 -9.73 -1.11
C VAL A 99 -11.11 -10.30 -1.51
N GLU A 100 -10.36 -10.89 -0.57
CA GLU A 100 -9.08 -11.56 -0.82
C GLU A 100 -9.21 -13.07 -0.99
N ARG A 101 -9.97 -13.76 -0.12
CA ARG A 101 -10.06 -15.23 -0.15
C ARG A 101 -10.75 -15.77 -1.39
N ARG A 102 -11.70 -15.04 -1.98
CA ARG A 102 -12.43 -15.47 -3.18
C ARG A 102 -11.91 -14.86 -4.48
N ARG A 103 -10.80 -14.11 -4.39
CA ARG A 103 -10.10 -13.54 -5.54
C ARG A 103 -9.34 -14.58 -6.35
N TRP A 104 -8.81 -15.59 -5.67
CA TRP A 104 -7.92 -16.59 -6.28
C TRP A 104 -8.68 -17.88 -6.57
N LYS A 105 -8.29 -18.57 -7.64
CA LYS A 105 -8.75 -19.92 -7.90
C LYS A 105 -8.13 -20.86 -6.87
N GLU A 106 -8.96 -21.51 -6.06
CA GLU A 106 -8.53 -22.59 -5.17
C GLU A 106 -8.93 -23.94 -5.77
N ARG A 107 -8.31 -25.05 -5.34
CA ARG A 107 -8.49 -26.41 -5.90
C ARG A 107 -9.95 -26.84 -6.08
N ARG A 108 -10.88 -26.27 -5.29
CA ARG A 108 -12.33 -26.58 -5.33
C ARG A 108 -13.21 -25.33 -5.39
N LYS A 109 -12.65 -24.16 -5.68
CA LYS A 109 -13.43 -22.91 -5.69
C LYS A 109 -13.05 -22.06 -6.90
N PRO A 110 -14.02 -21.69 -7.75
CA PRO A 110 -13.78 -20.73 -8.81
C PRO A 110 -13.48 -19.34 -8.22
N VAL A 111 -12.86 -18.50 -9.04
CA VAL A 111 -12.79 -17.06 -8.74
C VAL A 111 -14.20 -16.52 -8.69
N VAL A 112 -14.49 -15.71 -7.67
CA VAL A 112 -15.79 -15.04 -7.52
C VAL A 112 -15.63 -13.57 -7.91
N PRO A 113 -16.49 -13.01 -8.78
CA PRO A 113 -16.53 -11.56 -9.06
C PRO A 113 -16.63 -10.73 -7.77
N ARG A 114 -16.03 -9.53 -7.73
CA ARG A 114 -15.89 -8.74 -6.48
C ARG A 114 -17.25 -8.46 -5.85
N GLU A 115 -18.23 -8.10 -6.68
CA GLU A 115 -19.62 -7.82 -6.36
C GLU A 115 -20.35 -8.98 -5.66
N TRP A 116 -19.88 -10.22 -5.83
CA TRP A 116 -20.46 -11.41 -5.20
C TRP A 116 -19.67 -11.91 -3.99
N ARG A 117 -18.60 -11.20 -3.58
CA ARG A 117 -17.80 -11.54 -2.39
C ARG A 117 -18.45 -10.99 -1.14
N LEU A 118 -19.68 -11.45 -0.86
CA LEU A 118 -20.53 -10.90 0.19
C LEU A 118 -19.94 -11.06 1.59
N CYS A 119 -20.24 -10.09 2.45
CA CYS A 119 -19.89 -10.02 3.87
C CYS A 119 -20.47 -11.20 4.65
N ARG A 120 -19.64 -11.87 5.45
CA ARG A 120 -20.09 -13.00 6.28
C ARG A 120 -21.05 -12.57 7.39
N PHE A 121 -21.00 -11.30 7.77
CA PHE A 121 -21.82 -10.73 8.84
C PHE A 121 -23.22 -10.37 8.31
N CYS A 122 -23.34 -9.43 7.37
CA CYS A 122 -24.65 -8.97 6.86
C CYS A 122 -25.16 -9.70 5.62
N ARG A 123 -24.28 -10.26 4.78
CA ARG A 123 -24.60 -10.86 3.47
C ARG A 123 -25.25 -9.90 2.46
N THR A 124 -25.20 -8.59 2.69
CA THR A 124 -25.79 -7.57 1.79
C THR A 124 -24.74 -6.91 0.90
N ASP A 125 -23.55 -6.66 1.43
CA ASP A 125 -22.49 -5.90 0.75
C ASP A 125 -21.20 -6.71 0.60
N VAL A 126 -20.25 -6.20 -0.17
CA VAL A 126 -18.93 -6.81 -0.36
C VAL A 126 -18.15 -6.85 0.95
N GLU A 127 -17.50 -7.98 1.25
CA GLU A 127 -16.62 -8.15 2.42
C GLU A 127 -15.24 -7.54 2.18
N ASP A 128 -15.17 -6.22 2.06
CA ASP A 128 -13.92 -5.47 2.11
C ASP A 128 -13.58 -5.00 3.53
N PRO A 129 -12.34 -4.57 3.80
CA PRO A 129 -11.93 -4.20 5.15
C PRO A 129 -12.77 -3.11 5.81
N PRO A 130 -13.07 -1.95 5.16
CA PRO A 130 -13.91 -0.92 5.77
C PRO A 130 -15.30 -1.43 6.16
N HIS A 131 -15.96 -2.19 5.29
CA HIS A 131 -17.27 -2.75 5.58
C HIS A 131 -17.22 -3.81 6.68
N ALA A 132 -16.25 -4.72 6.65
CA ALA A 132 -16.13 -5.77 7.65
C ALA A 132 -15.91 -5.22 9.07
N MET A 133 -15.10 -4.15 9.20
CA MET A 133 -14.86 -3.50 10.50
C MET A 133 -16.11 -2.83 11.06
N SER A 134 -16.85 -2.07 10.24
CA SER A 134 -18.07 -1.39 10.69
C SER A 134 -19.25 -2.34 10.90
N CYS A 135 -19.38 -3.38 10.08
CA CYS A 135 -20.45 -4.36 10.19
C CYS A 135 -20.29 -5.25 11.43
N ALA A 136 -19.05 -5.60 11.81
CA ALA A 136 -18.78 -6.41 12.99
C ALA A 136 -19.12 -5.68 14.29
N THR A 137 -18.89 -4.37 14.38
CA THR A 137 -19.19 -3.57 15.57
C THR A 137 -20.69 -3.27 15.76
N ASN A 138 -21.47 -3.27 14.67
CA ASN A 138 -22.92 -3.02 14.74
C ASN A 138 -23.74 -4.27 15.12
N ARG A 139 -23.08 -5.38 15.45
CA ARG A 139 -23.72 -6.64 15.87
C ARG A 139 -23.42 -7.03 17.32
N SER A 140 -22.66 -6.21 18.05
CA SER A 140 -22.38 -6.35 19.49
C SER A 140 -23.30 -5.50 20.33
#